data_AF-A0A914K3J5-F1
#
_entry.id   AF-A0A914K3J5-F1
#
_cell.length_a   1.000
_cell.length_b   1.000
_cell.length_c   1.000
_cell.angle_alpha   90.00
_cell.angle_beta   90.00
_cell.angle_gamma   90.00
#
_symmetry.space_group_name_H-M   'P 1'
#
loop_
_entity.id
_entity.type
_entity.pdbx_description
1 polymer ?
#
loop_
_entity_poly.entity_id
_entity_poly.type
_entity_poly.pdbx_seq_one_letter_code
_entity_poly.pdbx_strand_id
1 'polypeptide(L)'
;MMDYESTPQPGTEAYFQLLKEKQKRWKSLQSKRFAIQKRFGFENTQKAELPPEHVRKVIRDHGDMTSRKFRHDKRVYLGALKYMPHAIIKLMENMPMPWEQIRDVKILYHITGAITFVNEVPKVIEPVYIAQWGTMWIMMRREKRDRRHFKRMRFPPFDDEEP
;
A
#
# COMPACT_ATOMS: atom_id res chain seq x y z
N MET A 1 -34.48 24.52 33.88
CA MET A 1 -35.27 25.69 33.47
C MET A 1 -34.94 25.91 32.00
N MET A 2 -35.79 25.41 31.10
CA MET A 2 -35.61 25.58 29.65
C MET A 2 -36.46 26.78 29.26
N ASP A 3 -35.83 27.82 28.73
CA ASP A 3 -36.48 29.06 28.32
C ASP A 3 -37.52 28.78 27.22
N TYR A 4 -38.80 28.88 27.59
CA TYR A 4 -39.94 28.90 26.66
C TYR A 4 -40.00 30.28 25.99
N GLU A 5 -39.02 30.61 25.16
CA GLU A 5 -39.10 31.83 24.37
C GLU A 5 -40.19 31.71 23.29
N SER A 6 -41.06 32.72 23.31
CA SER A 6 -42.19 32.99 22.43
C SER A 6 -42.04 32.47 21.00
N THR A 7 -42.81 31.44 20.64
CA THR A 7 -43.06 31.15 19.23
C THR A 7 -43.84 32.34 18.63
N PRO A 8 -43.34 32.98 17.56
CA PRO A 8 -44.01 34.13 16.96
C PRO A 8 -45.42 33.77 16.48
N GLN A 9 -46.37 34.70 16.64
CA GLN A 9 -47.78 34.52 16.26
C GLN A 9 -47.88 34.16 14.76
N PRO A 10 -48.74 33.20 14.39
CA PRO A 10 -48.89 32.77 12.99
C PRO A 10 -49.32 33.94 12.10
N GLY A 11 -48.60 34.16 11.00
CA GLY A 11 -48.87 35.24 10.03
C GLY A 11 -47.98 36.50 10.18
N THR A 12 -47.15 36.58 11.23
CA THR A 12 -46.16 37.65 11.38
C THR A 12 -44.89 37.40 10.56
N GLU A 13 -44.15 38.45 10.19
CA GLU A 13 -42.91 38.34 9.41
C GLU A 13 -41.84 37.48 10.12
N ALA A 14 -41.76 37.57 11.45
CA ALA A 14 -40.91 36.73 12.29
C ALA A 14 -41.26 35.23 12.20
N TYR A 15 -42.55 34.90 12.06
CA TYR A 15 -43.01 33.52 11.86
C TYR A 15 -42.60 32.96 10.50
N PHE A 16 -42.68 33.78 9.43
CA PHE A 16 -42.19 33.40 8.11
C PHE A 16 -40.67 33.20 8.08
N GLN A 17 -39.93 34.01 8.83
CA GLN A 17 -38.47 33.87 8.95
C GLN A 17 -38.08 32.57 9.69
N LEU A 18 -38.77 32.24 10.79
CA LEU A 18 -38.60 30.98 11.52
C LEU A 18 -38.91 29.76 10.64
N LEU A 19 -39.98 29.83 9.83
CA LEU A 19 -40.33 28.78 8.86
C LEU A 19 -39.26 28.62 7.78
N LYS A 20 -38.72 29.71 7.23
CA LYS A 20 -37.61 29.67 6.27
C LYS A 20 -36.37 29.01 6.87
N GLU A 21 -36.04 29.31 8.12
CA GLU A 21 -34.93 28.65 8.82
C GLU A 21 -35.20 27.16 9.02
N LYS A 22 -36.40 26.79 9.47
CA LYS A 22 -36.81 25.38 9.64
C LYS A 22 -36.74 24.63 8.31
N GLN A 23 -37.17 25.25 7.21
CA GLN A 23 -37.08 24.70 5.86
C GLN A 23 -35.61 24.50 5.43
N LYS A 24 -34.74 25.48 5.66
CA LYS A 24 -33.29 25.37 5.37
C LYS A 24 -32.65 24.24 6.17
N ARG A 25 -32.94 24.16 7.47
CA ARG A 25 -32.45 23.09 8.36
C ARG A 25 -32.92 21.72 7.88
N TRP A 26 -34.21 21.59 7.53
CA TRP A 26 -34.78 20.35 7.00
C TRP A 26 -34.13 19.93 5.67
N LYS A 27 -33.97 20.85 4.71
CA LYS A 27 -33.30 20.57 3.43
C LYS A 27 -31.85 20.12 3.63
N SER A 28 -31.10 20.78 4.52
CA SER A 28 -29.73 20.39 4.88
C SER A 28 -29.68 19.00 5.51
N LEU A 29 -30.61 18.70 6.42
CA LEU A 29 -30.67 17.39 7.08
C LEU A 29 -31.00 16.28 6.08
N GLN A 30 -31.99 16.50 5.22
CA GLN A 30 -32.43 15.52 4.24
C GLN A 30 -31.36 15.25 3.18
N SER A 31 -30.68 16.30 2.70
CA SER A 31 -29.54 16.18 1.78
C SER A 31 -28.41 15.36 2.38
N LYS A 32 -28.08 15.58 3.66
CA LYS A 32 -27.05 14.81 4.38
C LYS A 32 -27.49 13.39 4.73
N ARG A 33 -28.79 13.15 4.93
CA ARG A 33 -29.34 11.82 5.30
C ARG A 33 -29.38 10.88 4.10
N PHE A 34 -29.76 11.40 2.94
CA PHE A 34 -29.89 10.64 1.69
C PHE A 34 -28.74 10.91 0.71
N ALA A 35 -27.60 11.38 1.23
CA ALA A 35 -26.37 11.51 0.46
C ALA A 35 -25.99 10.15 -0.15
N ILE A 36 -25.42 10.16 -1.35
CA ILE A 36 -25.05 8.95 -2.09
C ILE A 36 -24.14 8.04 -1.26
N GLN A 37 -23.26 8.62 -0.45
CA GLN A 37 -22.36 7.93 0.49
C GLN A 37 -23.08 7.10 1.58
N LYS A 38 -24.36 7.40 1.85
CA LYS A 38 -25.18 6.71 2.85
C LYS A 38 -26.17 5.72 2.24
N ARG A 39 -26.14 5.54 0.92
CA ARG A 39 -26.95 4.52 0.25
C ARG A 39 -26.45 3.14 0.65
N PHE A 40 -27.38 2.21 0.80
CA PHE A 40 -27.06 0.81 1.00
C PHE A 40 -26.24 0.29 -0.20
N GLY A 41 -25.14 -0.39 0.07
CA GLY A 41 -24.21 -0.84 -0.97
C GLY A 41 -23.22 0.23 -1.46
N PHE A 42 -23.13 1.40 -0.80
CA PHE A 42 -22.06 2.35 -1.08
C PHE A 42 -20.72 1.77 -0.63
N GLU A 43 -19.84 1.48 -1.58
CA GLU A 43 -18.46 1.13 -1.31
C GLU A 43 -17.63 2.41 -1.13
N ASN A 44 -16.86 2.47 -0.05
CA ASN A 44 -15.96 3.59 0.19
C ASN A 44 -14.87 3.65 -0.89
N THR A 45 -14.28 4.83 -1.04
CA THR A 45 -13.17 5.05 -1.95
C THR A 45 -12.03 4.06 -1.67
N GLN A 46 -11.50 3.45 -2.73
CA GLN A 46 -10.37 2.54 -2.65
C GLN A 46 -9.16 3.25 -2.01
N LYS A 47 -8.33 2.48 -1.29
CA LYS A 47 -7.11 3.01 -0.69
C LYS A 47 -6.18 3.48 -1.81
N ALA A 48 -5.78 4.74 -1.75
CA ALA A 48 -4.81 5.31 -2.67
C ALA A 48 -3.40 4.77 -2.40
N GLU A 49 -2.56 4.74 -3.43
CA GLU A 49 -1.15 4.42 -3.29
C GLU A 49 -0.45 5.53 -2.48
N LEU A 50 0.40 5.12 -1.53
CA LEU A 50 1.15 6.03 -0.68
C LEU A 50 2.53 6.32 -1.29
N PRO A 51 3.16 7.47 -0.97
CA PRO A 51 4.51 7.77 -1.44
C PRO A 51 5.52 6.72 -0.98
N PRO A 52 6.48 6.31 -1.82
CA PRO A 52 7.48 5.28 -1.47
C PRO A 52 8.39 5.70 -0.31
N GLU A 53 8.59 7.01 -0.11
CA GLU A 53 9.35 7.53 1.02
C GLU A 53 8.72 7.21 2.38
N HIS A 54 7.41 7.01 2.43
CA HIS A 54 6.72 6.68 3.67
C HIS A 54 7.22 5.34 4.22
N VAL A 55 7.23 4.28 3.41
CA VAL A 55 7.68 2.96 3.87
C VAL A 55 9.19 2.96 4.17
N ARG A 56 9.99 3.65 3.36
CA ARG A 56 11.45 3.79 3.58
C ARG A 56 11.76 4.44 4.92
N LYS A 57 11.01 5.49 5.26
CA LYS A 57 11.13 6.18 6.55
C LYS A 57 10.69 5.28 7.70
N VAL A 58 9.55 4.60 7.57
CA VAL A 58 9.04 3.69 8.62
C VAL A 58 10.06 2.61 8.95
N ILE A 59 10.63 1.94 7.94
CA ILE A 59 11.64 0.88 8.15
C ILE A 59 12.90 1.46 8.81
N ARG A 60 13.38 2.60 8.33
CA ARG A 60 14.57 3.27 8.88
C ARG A 60 14.38 3.70 10.34
N ASP A 61 13.20 4.24 10.67
CA ASP A 61 12.90 4.71 12.02
C ASP A 61 12.76 3.55 13.02
N HIS A 62 12.24 2.39 12.60
CA HIS A 62 12.10 1.20 13.45
C HIS A 62 13.43 0.45 13.64
N GLY A 63 14.26 0.39 12.60
CA GLY A 63 15.59 -0.20 12.63
C GLY A 63 15.59 -1.63 13.19
N ASP A 64 16.47 -1.88 14.15
CA ASP A 64 16.64 -3.16 14.85
C ASP A 64 15.70 -3.34 16.06
N MET A 65 14.72 -2.44 16.25
CA MET A 65 13.78 -2.47 17.37
C MET A 65 14.42 -2.39 18.77
N THR A 66 15.66 -1.93 18.90
CA THR A 66 16.33 -1.73 20.20
C THR A 66 15.72 -0.57 20.99
N SER A 67 15.27 0.48 20.29
CA SER A 67 14.68 1.67 20.90
C SER A 67 13.42 1.36 21.72
N ARG A 68 13.36 1.92 22.93
CA ARG A 68 12.20 1.80 23.83
C ARG A 68 10.92 2.44 23.23
N LYS A 69 11.06 3.37 22.28
CA LYS A 69 9.95 4.05 21.61
C LYS A 69 9.00 3.07 20.91
N PHE A 70 9.54 2.03 20.28
CA PHE A 70 8.78 1.05 19.49
C PHE A 70 8.50 -0.25 20.25
N ARG A 71 8.47 -0.19 21.59
CA ARG A 71 8.22 -1.38 22.44
C ARG A 71 6.88 -2.06 22.15
N HIS A 72 5.85 -1.29 21.83
CA HIS A 72 4.51 -1.82 21.54
C HIS A 72 4.46 -2.60 20.22
N ASP A 73 5.29 -2.22 19.24
CA ASP A 73 5.30 -2.81 17.91
C ASP A 73 6.05 -4.15 17.85
N LYS A 74 6.92 -4.44 18.82
CA LYS A 74 7.68 -5.72 18.89
C LYS A 74 6.78 -6.95 18.81
N ARG A 75 5.59 -6.90 19.42
CA ARG A 75 4.62 -7.99 19.38
C ARG A 75 4.11 -8.25 17.96
N VAL A 76 3.93 -7.18 17.18
CA VAL A 76 3.45 -7.25 15.80
C VAL A 76 4.51 -7.83 14.88
N TYR A 77 5.78 -7.45 15.05
CA TYR A 77 6.91 -8.03 14.31
C TYR A 77 7.02 -9.55 14.52
N LEU A 78 6.89 -10.01 15.78
CA LEU A 78 6.85 -11.45 16.07
C LEU A 78 5.63 -12.14 15.45
N GLY A 79 4.47 -11.51 15.45
CA GLY A 79 3.26 -12.05 14.80
C GLY A 79 3.39 -12.13 13.28
N ALA A 80 4.11 -11.19 12.67
CA ALA A 80 4.33 -11.13 11.23
C ALA A 80 5.22 -12.28 10.72
N LEU A 81 6.08 -12.86 11.57
CA LEU A 81 6.93 -14.00 11.23
C LEU A 81 6.14 -15.19 10.65
N LYS A 82 4.90 -15.38 11.09
CA LYS A 82 3.99 -16.41 10.53
C LYS A 82 3.82 -16.29 9.01
N TYR A 83 3.83 -15.08 8.47
CA TYR A 83 3.58 -14.80 7.05
C TYR A 83 4.86 -14.58 6.24
N MET A 84 6.02 -14.70 6.87
CA MET A 84 7.32 -14.53 6.24
C MET A 84 7.54 -15.47 5.03
N PRO A 85 7.14 -16.76 5.08
CA PRO A 85 7.23 -17.63 3.90
C PRO A 85 6.43 -17.12 2.69
N HIS A 86 5.26 -16.51 2.94
CA HIS A 86 4.45 -15.94 1.86
C HIS A 86 5.11 -14.71 1.24
N ALA A 87 5.71 -13.84 2.07
CA ALA A 87 6.46 -12.69 1.57
C ALA A 87 7.66 -13.10 0.72
N ILE A 88 8.41 -14.14 1.14
CA ILE A 88 9.53 -14.68 0.37
C ILE A 88 9.06 -15.20 -0.98
N ILE A 89 7.99 -16.01 -1.02
CA ILE A 89 7.49 -16.56 -2.29
C ILE A 89 7.13 -15.44 -3.25
N LYS A 90 6.38 -14.43 -2.80
CA LYS A 90 5.99 -13.29 -3.64
C LYS A 90 7.19 -12.45 -4.12
N LEU A 91 8.23 -12.34 -3.30
CA LEU A 91 9.48 -11.67 -3.68
C LEU A 91 10.25 -12.46 -4.75
N MET A 92 10.43 -13.77 -4.55
CA MET A 92 11.13 -14.65 -5.49
C MET A 92 10.39 -14.81 -6.82
N GLU A 93 9.06 -14.84 -6.80
CA GLU A 93 8.23 -14.90 -8.00
C GLU A 93 8.47 -13.68 -8.91
N ASN A 94 8.77 -12.51 -8.33
CA ASN A 94 8.94 -11.25 -9.06
C ASN A 94 10.41 -10.84 -9.24
N MET A 95 11.34 -11.80 -9.27
CA MET A 95 12.74 -11.50 -9.61
C MET A 95 12.84 -10.80 -10.98
N PRO A 96 13.71 -9.78 -11.13
CA PRO A 96 13.93 -9.12 -12.41
C PRO A 96 14.56 -10.11 -13.40
N MET A 97 14.08 -10.08 -14.64
CA MET A 97 14.62 -10.95 -15.68
C MET A 97 15.99 -10.44 -16.16
N PRO A 98 16.88 -11.28 -16.72
CA PRO A 98 18.25 -10.87 -17.08
C PRO A 98 18.37 -9.73 -18.10
N TRP A 99 17.31 -9.45 -18.85
CA TRP A 99 17.22 -8.33 -19.79
C TRP A 99 16.64 -7.04 -19.18
N GLU A 100 16.18 -7.09 -17.93
CA GLU A 100 15.65 -5.95 -17.18
C GLU A 100 16.72 -5.41 -16.24
N GLN A 101 16.95 -4.09 -16.26
CA GLN A 101 17.87 -3.45 -15.32
C GLN A 101 17.24 -3.19 -13.96
N ILE A 102 16.00 -2.69 -13.97
CA ILE A 102 15.22 -2.33 -12.78
C ILE A 102 13.80 -2.83 -13.01
N ARG A 103 13.21 -3.38 -11.96
CA ARG A 103 11.80 -3.79 -11.94
C ARG A 103 11.09 -3.12 -10.77
N ASP A 104 10.20 -2.20 -11.07
CA ASP A 104 9.32 -1.58 -10.08
C ASP A 104 8.14 -2.51 -9.82
N VAL A 105 7.89 -2.79 -8.55
CA VAL A 105 6.87 -3.77 -8.14
C VAL A 105 5.95 -3.15 -7.10
N LYS A 106 4.66 -3.45 -7.21
CA LYS A 106 3.68 -2.98 -6.21
C LYS A 106 3.87 -3.71 -4.89
N ILE A 107 3.90 -2.96 -3.80
CA ILE A 107 4.06 -3.50 -2.45
C ILE A 107 2.83 -3.25 -1.59
N LEU A 108 2.53 -4.20 -0.71
CA LEU A 108 1.58 -4.10 0.38
C LEU A 108 2.35 -4.26 1.69
N TYR A 109 2.43 -3.21 2.49
CA TYR A 109 3.22 -3.21 3.72
C TYR A 109 2.36 -2.98 4.96
N HIS A 110 2.81 -3.53 6.09
CA HIS A 110 2.19 -3.24 7.38
C HIS A 110 2.53 -1.80 7.82
N ILE A 111 1.59 -1.09 8.46
CA ILE A 111 1.77 0.33 8.85
C ILE A 111 3.00 0.58 9.73
N THR A 112 3.40 -0.40 10.54
CA THR A 112 4.60 -0.35 11.40
C THR A 112 5.88 -0.84 10.70
N GLY A 113 5.82 -1.26 9.44
CA GLY A 113 6.96 -1.83 8.71
C GLY A 113 7.27 -3.30 9.04
N ALA A 114 6.42 -3.97 9.83
CA ALA A 114 6.68 -5.34 10.30
C ALA A 114 6.85 -6.40 9.20
N ILE A 115 6.16 -6.23 8.07
CA ILE A 115 6.29 -7.10 6.90
C ILE A 115 5.86 -6.35 5.64
N THR A 116 6.50 -6.69 4.53
CA THR A 116 6.23 -6.15 3.19
C THR A 116 5.96 -7.31 2.24
N PHE A 117 4.81 -7.31 1.60
CA PHE A 117 4.46 -8.24 0.54
C PHE A 117 4.60 -7.57 -0.82
N VAL A 118 5.06 -8.32 -1.80
CA VAL A 118 4.91 -7.97 -3.20
C VAL A 118 3.48 -8.31 -3.64
N ASN A 119 2.69 -7.31 -4.02
CA ASN A 119 1.29 -7.44 -4.41
C ASN A 119 1.14 -7.49 -5.94
N GLU A 120 1.89 -8.37 -6.58
CA GLU A 120 1.86 -8.55 -8.03
C GLU A 120 2.06 -10.02 -8.40
N VAL A 121 1.43 -10.44 -9.49
CA VAL A 121 1.65 -11.75 -10.13
C VAL A 121 2.28 -11.47 -11.50
N PRO A 122 3.49 -11.98 -11.79
CA PRO A 122 4.17 -11.70 -13.04
C PRO A 122 3.46 -12.41 -14.19
N LYS A 123 2.76 -11.64 -15.01
CA LYS A 123 2.11 -12.14 -16.22
C LYS A 123 3.03 -11.88 -17.41
N VAL A 124 3.34 -12.92 -18.16
CA VAL A 124 4.19 -12.85 -19.35
C VAL A 124 3.45 -13.41 -20.55
N ILE A 125 3.72 -12.84 -21.72
CA ILE A 125 3.21 -13.36 -22.99
C ILE A 125 4.13 -14.49 -23.41
N GLU A 126 3.61 -15.72 -23.44
CA GLU A 126 4.39 -16.95 -23.65
C GLU A 126 5.34 -16.91 -24.87
N PRO A 127 4.89 -16.59 -26.11
CA PRO A 127 5.80 -16.58 -27.25
C PRO A 127 6.91 -15.52 -27.13
N VAL A 128 6.61 -14.37 -26.51
CA VAL A 128 7.61 -13.31 -26.27
C VAL A 128 8.62 -13.77 -25.22
N TYR A 129 8.15 -14.40 -24.15
CA TYR A 129 8.99 -14.90 -23.07
C TYR A 129 9.97 -15.97 -23.57
N ILE A 130 9.50 -16.92 -24.38
CA ILE A 130 10.36 -17.94 -25.00
C ILE A 130 11.39 -17.29 -25.92
N ALA A 131 10.98 -16.31 -26.74
CA ALA A 131 11.90 -15.59 -27.62
C ALA A 131 12.99 -14.84 -26.84
N GLN A 132 12.62 -14.14 -25.75
CA GLN A 132 13.57 -13.45 -24.86
C GLN A 132 14.57 -14.41 -24.21
N TRP A 133 14.12 -15.57 -23.72
CA TRP A 133 15.04 -16.58 -23.21
C TRP A 133 15.94 -17.17 -24.31
N GLY A 134 15.43 -17.29 -25.53
CA GLY A 134 16.22 -17.70 -26.70
C GLY A 134 17.35 -16.72 -27.01
N THR A 135 17.11 -15.41 -26.93
CA THR A 135 18.18 -14.40 -27.11
C THR A 135 19.21 -14.50 -25.99
N MET A 136 18.77 -14.63 -24.73
CA MET A 136 19.67 -14.80 -23.58
C MET A 136 20.54 -16.05 -23.71
N TRP A 137 19.97 -17.18 -24.14
CA TRP A 137 20.71 -18.42 -24.36
C TRP A 137 21.87 -18.25 -25.35
N ILE A 138 21.61 -17.60 -26.49
CA ILE A 138 22.62 -17.35 -27.52
C ILE A 138 23.70 -16.40 -26.97
N MET A 139 23.30 -15.32 -26.28
CA MET A 139 24.22 -14.36 -25.68
C MET A 139 25.14 -15.01 -24.64
N MET A 140 24.57 -15.76 -23.70
CA MET A 140 25.34 -16.45 -22.65
C MET A 140 26.30 -17.50 -23.23
N ARG A 141 25.90 -18.22 -24.29
CA ARG A 141 26.78 -19.17 -24.98
C ARG A 141 27.95 -18.49 -25.67
N ARG A 142 27.70 -17.36 -26.35
CA ARG A 142 28.77 -16.56 -26.97
C ARG A 142 29.73 -16.02 -25.91
N GLU A 143 29.21 -15.44 -24.84
CA GLU A 143 30.00 -14.93 -23.72
C GLU A 143 30.88 -16.03 -23.10
N LYS A 144 30.32 -17.23 -22.86
CA LYS A 144 31.07 -18.37 -22.32
C LYS A 144 32.17 -18.88 -23.26
N ARG A 145 31.95 -18.81 -24.58
CA ARG A 145 32.94 -19.22 -25.59
C ARG A 145 34.07 -18.21 -25.71
N ASP A 146 33.74 -16.92 -25.74
CA ASP A 146 34.69 -15.86 -26.11
C ASP A 146 35.51 -15.38 -24.90
N ARG A 147 34.99 -15.51 -23.67
CA ARG A 147 35.67 -15.07 -22.46
C ARG A 147 36.67 -16.11 -21.94
N ARG A 148 37.96 -15.74 -21.91
CA ARG A 148 39.06 -16.62 -21.42
C ARG A 148 38.98 -16.97 -19.93
N HIS A 149 38.63 -16.00 -19.08
CA HIS A 149 38.50 -16.20 -17.63
C HIS A 149 37.12 -15.71 -17.16
N PHE A 150 36.27 -16.66 -16.77
CA PHE A 150 34.96 -16.38 -16.19
C PHE A 150 35.03 -16.63 -14.68
N LYS A 151 35.22 -15.56 -13.90
CA LYS A 151 35.21 -15.62 -12.43
C LYS A 151 33.77 -15.70 -11.94
N ARG A 152 33.43 -16.76 -11.22
CA ARG A 152 32.12 -16.91 -10.57
C ARG A 152 32.08 -16.03 -9.32
N MET A 153 30.87 -15.59 -8.95
CA MET A 153 30.66 -14.94 -7.66
C MET A 153 30.96 -15.91 -6.52
N ARG A 154 31.41 -15.35 -5.39
CA ARG A 154 31.58 -16.11 -4.15
C ARG A 154 30.25 -16.13 -3.41
N PHE A 155 29.97 -17.25 -2.76
CA PHE A 155 28.81 -17.41 -1.91
C PHE A 155 29.29 -17.73 -0.48
N PRO A 156 28.79 -17.05 0.55
CA PRO A 156 27.85 -15.91 0.51
C PRO A 156 28.49 -14.64 -0.11
N PRO A 157 27.71 -13.74 -0.72
CA PRO A 157 28.24 -12.48 -1.28
C PRO A 157 28.74 -11.49 -0.23
N PHE A 158 28.16 -11.51 0.98
CA PHE A 158 28.46 -10.64 2.10
C PHE A 158 28.96 -11.47 3.29
N ASP A 159 29.74 -10.85 4.17
CA ASP A 159 30.20 -11.46 5.42
C ASP A 159 29.10 -11.42 6.49
N ASP A 160 29.17 -12.32 7.48
CA ASP A 160 28.11 -12.46 8.49
C ASP A 160 28.02 -11.24 9.44
N GLU A 161 29.11 -10.47 9.57
CA GLU A 161 29.20 -9.26 10.42
C GLU A 161 28.89 -7.95 9.68
N GLU A 162 28.53 -8.00 8.39
CA GLU A 162 28.21 -6.82 7.59
C GLU A 162 26.72 -6.40 7.80
N PRO A 163 26.43 -5.16 8.24
CA PRO A 163 25.08 -4.71 8.62
C PRO A 163 24.17 -4.27 7.44
#